data_AF-A0A522B624-F1
#
_entry.id   AF-A0A522B624-F1
#
_cell.length_a   1.000
_cell.length_b   1.000
_cell.length_c   1.000
_cell.angle_alpha   90.00
_cell.angle_beta   90.00
_cell.angle_gamma   90.00
#
_symmetry.space_group_name_H-M   'P 1'
#
loop_
_entity.id
_entity.type
_entity.pdbx_description
1 polymer ?
#
loop_
_entity_poly.entity_id
_entity_poly.type
_entity_poly.pdbx_seq_one_letter_code
_entity_poly.pdbx_strand_id
1 'polypeptide(L)' 'MTTPSSTTTTALPAAGAYAGLAAAVLLAFGLLFAVAFDQGQLAQLAQAAAGDSTVHEVFHDARHMLGFPCH' A
#
# COMPACT_ATOMS: atom_id res chain seq x y z
N MET A 1 20.40 -5.56 53.12
CA MET A 1 20.86 -4.70 52.01
C MET A 1 20.19 -5.24 50.75
N THR A 2 19.10 -4.63 50.29
CA THR A 2 18.30 -5.08 49.15
C THR A 2 18.43 -4.07 48.02
N THR A 3 19.11 -4.45 46.94
CA THR A 3 19.26 -3.63 45.73
C THR A 3 17.94 -3.63 44.93
N PRO A 4 17.48 -2.47 44.41
CA PRO A 4 16.31 -2.46 43.55
C PRO A 4 16.66 -3.05 42.18
N SER A 5 15.85 -3.98 41.70
CA SER A 5 15.89 -4.41 40.30
C SER A 5 15.27 -3.31 39.44
N SER A 6 16.07 -2.75 38.53
CA SER A 6 15.59 -1.80 37.52
C SER A 6 14.74 -2.55 36.48
N THR A 7 13.45 -2.28 36.45
CA THR A 7 12.54 -2.75 35.40
C THR A 7 12.77 -1.88 34.15
N THR A 8 13.58 -2.37 33.21
CA THR A 8 13.75 -1.70 31.92
C THR A 8 12.47 -1.81 31.12
N THR A 9 11.64 -0.77 31.16
CA THR A 9 10.47 -0.65 30.27
C THR A 9 10.99 -0.26 28.89
N THR A 10 10.91 -1.17 27.92
CA THR A 10 11.17 -0.85 26.51
C THR A 10 10.07 0.09 26.03
N ALA A 11 10.36 1.40 25.96
CA ALA A 11 9.48 2.34 25.31
C ALA A 11 9.44 2.02 23.81
N LEU A 12 8.26 1.66 23.29
CA LEU A 12 8.06 1.53 21.85
C LEU A 12 8.34 2.89 21.19
N PRO A 13 9.05 2.95 20.06
CA PRO A 13 9.21 4.20 19.31
C PRO A 13 7.88 4.55 18.65
N ALA A 14 6.99 5.19 19.42
CA ALA A 14 5.63 5.51 19.00
C ALA A 14 5.63 6.31 17.69
N ALA A 15 6.55 7.28 17.53
CA ALA A 15 6.65 8.12 16.34
C ALA A 15 6.96 7.33 15.05
N GLY A 16 7.86 6.35 15.11
CA GLY A 16 8.23 5.52 13.95
C GLY A 16 7.10 4.59 13.53
N ALA A 17 6.39 4.01 14.49
CA ALA A 17 5.23 3.15 14.23
C ALA A 17 4.08 3.92 13.56
N TYR A 18 3.78 5.14 14.03
CA TYR A 18 2.75 5.97 13.41
C TYR A 18 3.13 6.48 12.02
N ALA A 19 4.41 6.80 11.79
CA ALA A 19 4.88 7.18 10.45
C ALA A 19 4.76 6.02 9.46
N GLY A 20 5.15 4.81 9.88
CA GLY A 20 5.00 3.60 9.06
C GLY A 20 3.52 3.29 8.75
N LEU A 21 2.64 3.41 9.74
CA LEU A 21 1.20 3.22 9.54
C LEU A 21 0.64 4.27 8.57
N ALA A 22 0.97 5.55 8.76
CA ALA A 22 0.52 6.61 7.87
C ALA A 22 0.98 6.39 6.43
N ALA A 23 2.23 5.99 6.23
CA ALA A 23 2.75 5.66 4.91
C ALA A 23 2.01 4.46 4.28
N ALA A 24 1.76 3.41 5.05
CA ALA A 24 1.02 2.24 4.58
C ALA A 24 -0.42 2.58 4.18
N VAL A 25 -1.10 3.42 4.98
CA VAL A 25 -2.46 3.90 4.68
C VAL A 25 -2.46 4.73 3.40
N LEU A 26 -1.55 5.68 3.25
CA LEU A 26 -1.44 6.50 2.03
C LEU A 26 -1.14 5.65 0.79
N LEU A 27 -0.24 4.66 0.92
CA LEU A 27 0.05 3.72 -0.16
C LEU A 27 -1.21 2.91 -0.53
N ALA A 28 -1.94 2.39 0.45
CA ALA A 28 -3.16 1.63 0.21
C ALA A 28 -4.23 2.47 -0.51
N PHE A 29 -4.43 3.73 -0.08
CA PHE A 29 -5.34 4.65 -0.77
C PHE A 29 -4.85 5.00 -2.18
N GLY A 30 -3.55 5.19 -2.37
CA GLY A 30 -2.98 5.44 -3.69
C GLY A 30 -3.18 4.27 -4.65
N LEU A 31 -2.98 3.03 -4.17
CA LEU A 31 -3.24 1.81 -4.95
C LEU A 31 -4.73 1.64 -5.26
N LEU A 32 -5.61 1.87 -4.27
CA LEU A 32 -7.06 1.85 -4.50
C LEU A 32 -7.49 2.92 -5.50
N PHE A 33 -6.89 4.12 -5.45
CA PHE A 33 -7.13 5.17 -6.43
C PHE A 33 -6.72 4.72 -7.83
N ALA A 34 -5.51 4.18 -7.98
CA ALA A 34 -5.01 3.68 -9.25
C ALA A 34 -5.91 2.57 -9.84
N VAL A 35 -6.39 1.66 -9.00
CA VAL A 35 -7.24 0.54 -9.47
C VAL A 35 -8.68 0.97 -9.72
N ALA A 36 -9.27 1.85 -8.93
CA ALA A 36 -10.70 2.17 -9.01
C ALA A 36 -11.01 3.42 -9.85
N PHE A 37 -10.23 4.49 -9.67
CA PHE A 37 -10.60 5.84 -10.11
C PHE A 37 -9.74 6.39 -11.25
N ASP A 38 -8.47 6.00 -11.35
CA ASP A 38 -7.48 6.49 -12.32
C ASP A 38 -7.75 6.09 -13.79
N GLN A 39 -8.87 5.39 -14.08
CA GLN A 39 -9.26 4.96 -15.43
C GLN A 39 -8.15 4.27 -16.26
N GLY A 40 -7.11 3.75 -15.59
CA GLY A 40 -5.97 3.07 -16.20
C GLY A 40 -4.84 3.98 -16.71
N GLN A 41 -4.81 5.29 -16.45
CA GLN A 41 -3.73 6.16 -16.92
C GLN A 41 -2.34 5.73 -16.41
N LEU A 42 -2.22 5.43 -15.12
CA LEU A 42 -0.99 4.92 -14.50
C LEU A 42 -0.63 3.53 -15.03
N ALA A 43 -1.63 2.68 -15.24
CA ALA A 43 -1.44 1.34 -15.79
C ALA A 43 -0.88 1.40 -17.22
N GLN A 44 -1.35 2.34 -18.06
CA GLN A 44 -0.85 2.55 -19.42
C GLN A 44 0.61 3.00 -19.43
N LEU A 45 1.01 3.89 -18.50
CA LEU A 45 2.41 4.32 -18.38
C LEU A 45 3.33 3.15 -18.03
N ALA A 46 2.92 2.32 -17.06
CA ALA A 46 3.66 1.12 -16.70
C ALA A 46 3.67 0.08 -17.84
N GLN A 47 2.56 -0.05 -18.57
CA GLN A 47 2.45 -0.97 -19.70
C GLN A 47 3.40 -0.62 -20.84
N ALA A 48 3.54 0.67 -21.15
CA ALA A 48 4.48 1.16 -22.15
C ALA A 48 5.94 0.80 -21.83
N ALA A 49 6.30 0.76 -20.53
CA ALA A 49 7.62 0.32 -20.09
C ALA A 49 7.79 -1.21 -20.12
N ALA A 50 6.71 -1.95 -19.87
CA ALA A 50 6.71 -3.43 -19.87
C ALA A 50 6.74 -4.03 -21.29
N GLY A 51 6.13 -3.36 -22.28
CA GLY A 51 6.16 -3.77 -23.69
C GLY A 51 5.22 -4.93 -24.06
N ASP A 52 4.35 -5.36 -23.15
CA ASP A 52 3.36 -6.42 -23.37
C ASP A 52 1.94 -5.97 -22.94
N SER A 53 1.05 -6.88 -22.54
CA SER A 53 -0.27 -6.56 -21.94
C SER A 53 -0.40 -7.03 -20.48
N THR A 54 0.71 -7.44 -19.85
CA THR A 54 0.68 -8.04 -18.51
C THR A 54 0.13 -7.06 -17.47
N VAL A 55 0.47 -5.78 -17.56
CA VAL A 55 -0.03 -4.74 -16.64
C VAL A 55 -1.53 -4.54 -16.83
N HIS A 56 -2.02 -4.58 -18.07
CA HIS A 56 -3.44 -4.49 -18.38
C HIS A 56 -4.24 -5.60 -17.69
N GLU A 57 -3.81 -6.87 -17.86
CA GLU A 57 -4.51 -8.01 -17.25
C GLU A 57 -4.48 -7.95 -15.72
N VAL A 58 -3.34 -7.57 -15.12
CA VAL A 58 -3.23 -7.42 -13.65
C VAL A 58 -4.21 -6.37 -13.12
N PHE A 59 -4.32 -5.22 -13.79
CA PHE A 59 -5.26 -4.17 -13.38
C PHE A 59 -6.72 -4.57 -13.61
N HIS A 60 -6.99 -5.27 -14.72
CA HIS A 60 -8.31 -5.81 -15.02
C HIS A 60 -8.76 -6.83 -13.95
N ASP A 61 -7.89 -7.76 -13.57
CA ASP A 61 -8.15 -8.74 -12.51
C ASP A 61 -8.30 -8.09 -11.12
N ALA A 62 -7.50 -7.07 -10.81
CA ALA A 62 -7.62 -6.32 -9.56
C ALA A 62 -8.98 -5.61 -9.43
N ARG A 63 -9.51 -5.06 -10.54
CA ARG A 63 -10.85 -4.46 -10.56
C ARG A 63 -11.92 -5.51 -10.31
N HIS A 64 -11.85 -6.65 -10.97
CA HIS A 64 -12.78 -7.77 -10.72
C HIS A 64 -12.71 -8.27 -9.28
N MET A 65 -11.50 -8.45 -8.73
CA MET A 65 -11.29 -8.92 -7.36
C MET A 65 -11.91 -7.95 -6.33
N LEU A 66 -11.84 -6.65 -6.59
CA LEU A 66 -12.41 -5.61 -5.72
C LEU A 66 -13.87 -5.26 -6.04
N GLY A 67 -14.48 -5.92 -7.04
CA GLY A 67 -15.86 -5.69 -7.45
C GLY A 67 -16.09 -4.38 -8.20
N PHE A 68 -15.04 -3.75 -8.72
CA PHE A 68 -15.16 -2.57 -9.58
C PHE A 68 -15.54 -2.97 -11.01
N PRO A 69 -16.36 -2.16 -11.71
CA PRO A 69 -16.66 -2.39 -13.12
C PRO A 69 -15.43 -2.16 -14.00
N CYS A 70 -15.35 -2.90 -15.11
CA CYS A 70 -14.25 -2.89 -16.06
C CYS A 70 -14.54 -2.15 -17.38
N HIS A 71 -15.79 -1.75 -17.64
CA HIS A 71 -16.19 -0.96 -18.80
C HIS A 71 -17.50 -0.19 -18.54
#